data_AF-A0A1R4IBW1-F1
#
_entry.id   AF-A0A1R4IBW1-F1
#
_cell.length_a   1.000
_cell.length_b   1.000
_cell.length_c   1.000
_cell.angle_alpha   90.00
_cell.angle_beta   90.00
_cell.angle_gamma   90.00
#
_symmetry.space_group_name_H-M   'P 1'
#
loop_
_entity.id
_entity.type
_entity.pdbx_description
1 polymer ?
#
loop_
_entity_poly.entity_id
_entity_poly.type
_entity_poly.pdbx_seq_one_letter_code
_entity_poly.pdbx_strand_id
1 'polypeptide(L)'
;MSDTNESGNAQNGDFFDQLLTAAPKDHSAFTQAFRGYDKAEVDAAITTMRDQLKRLSADLESTDARHRAELDSVRGESDRSLSDALAESDARVERLEDELAAARAQADETAQQIAALTTELTDAPKGEDEPQSRQQFEAVLRVAEEQASVLIHNAATQAERLLQAAREEAQAKRVELEADVARITAQAQNDADQVRLRIDTELTAHDARLEREASHAAEKIVQAEQEAATVRTEAEKGAAALRAMVTRETTDQRADAEREVREMNARVLEFEETLTRRQDDAQQEFLVLHNQAVAHAERITTDANEQVAASLEHAQRISSKADDYERLMRSQAQAIEADAQVKSRETLERSRAKAQKIIDSVTGHATDALRDAEDRTRQLRWQQQQLTSFMSEVRELIRPDGVLAAPTSGVAASASDEDDDRSELDALLDEPELDAEDAQYDDDDSDDGSDSR
;
A
#
# COMPACT_ATOMS: atom_id res chain seq x y z
N MET A 1 76.39 69.71 -26.91
CA MET A 1 76.37 68.42 -26.20
C MET A 1 74.99 68.34 -25.58
N SER A 2 74.24 67.32 -25.96
CA SER A 2 72.78 67.37 -25.93
C SER A 2 72.25 65.97 -25.61
N ASP A 3 72.39 65.56 -24.36
CA ASP A 3 71.81 64.31 -23.87
C ASP A 3 70.48 64.64 -23.17
N THR A 4 69.39 64.27 -23.83
CA THR A 4 68.02 64.55 -23.38
C THR A 4 67.59 63.53 -22.33
N ASN A 5 66.96 64.00 -21.25
CA ASN A 5 66.62 63.17 -20.10
C ASN A 5 65.35 62.32 -20.35
N GLU A 6 65.50 61.19 -21.05
CA GLU A 6 64.38 60.35 -21.53
C GLU A 6 63.98 59.22 -20.54
N SER A 7 64.50 59.23 -19.31
CA SER A 7 64.35 58.14 -18.33
C SER A 7 62.99 58.08 -17.60
N GLY A 8 62.14 59.09 -17.74
CA GLY A 8 60.97 59.28 -16.86
C GLY A 8 59.70 58.46 -17.18
N ASN A 9 59.60 57.85 -18.35
CA ASN A 9 58.33 57.30 -18.84
C ASN A 9 58.17 55.77 -18.73
N ALA A 10 59.20 55.04 -18.27
CA ALA A 10 59.18 53.58 -18.26
C ALA A 10 58.36 52.98 -17.11
N GLN A 11 58.39 53.58 -15.91
CA GLN A 11 57.85 52.98 -14.68
C GLN A 11 56.31 53.01 -14.58
N ASN A 12 55.65 53.94 -15.28
CA ASN A 12 54.18 54.07 -15.26
C ASN A 12 53.46 53.00 -16.11
N GLY A 13 54.16 52.34 -17.03
CA GLY A 13 53.59 51.27 -17.85
C GLY A 13 53.39 49.97 -17.07
N ASP A 14 54.44 49.52 -16.37
CA ASP A 14 54.45 48.24 -15.64
C ASP A 14 53.35 48.15 -14.58
N PHE A 15 53.05 49.24 -13.85
CA PHE A 15 51.99 49.24 -12.84
C PHE A 15 50.61 48.94 -13.43
N PHE A 16 50.28 49.54 -14.59
CA PHE A 16 48.99 49.32 -15.25
C PHE A 16 48.87 47.91 -15.84
N ASP A 17 49.93 47.39 -16.46
CA ASP A 17 49.93 46.04 -17.04
C ASP A 17 49.95 44.95 -15.96
N GLN A 18 50.62 45.21 -14.83
CA GLN A 18 50.58 44.38 -13.64
C GLN A 18 49.18 44.40 -12.98
N LEU A 19 48.47 45.53 -12.96
CA LEU A 19 47.08 45.59 -12.49
C LEU A 19 46.11 44.86 -13.42
N LEU A 20 46.28 44.99 -14.75
CA LEU A 20 45.54 44.22 -15.78
C LEU A 20 45.81 42.72 -15.72
N THR A 21 46.99 42.32 -15.25
CA THR A 21 47.37 40.92 -15.04
C THR A 21 46.93 40.38 -13.66
N ALA A 22 46.87 41.24 -12.64
CA ALA A 22 46.40 40.92 -11.30
C ALA A 22 44.87 40.92 -11.16
N ALA A 23 44.14 41.54 -12.11
CA ALA A 23 42.68 41.40 -12.22
C ALA A 23 42.32 39.92 -12.44
N PRO A 24 41.66 39.23 -11.48
CA PRO A 24 41.39 37.81 -11.60
C PRO A 24 40.43 37.56 -12.76
N LYS A 25 40.86 36.76 -13.74
CA LYS A 25 40.04 36.33 -14.88
C LYS A 25 39.00 35.27 -14.52
N ASP A 26 38.83 35.01 -13.23
CA ASP A 26 37.78 34.19 -12.66
C ASP A 26 36.44 34.93 -12.68
N HIS A 27 35.85 35.03 -13.87
CA HIS A 27 34.40 34.98 -14.00
C HIS A 27 33.93 33.55 -13.67
N SER A 28 34.13 33.15 -12.40
CA SER A 28 33.62 31.93 -11.81
C SER A 28 32.09 31.99 -11.84
N ALA A 29 31.49 31.40 -12.86
CA ALA A 29 30.04 31.30 -12.97
C ALA A 29 29.53 30.39 -11.85
N PHE A 30 29.00 31.02 -10.79
CA PHE A 30 28.52 30.32 -9.60
C PHE A 30 27.61 29.14 -9.96
N THR A 31 27.78 28.02 -9.27
CA THR A 31 27.01 26.81 -9.52
C THR A 31 25.52 27.05 -9.29
N GLN A 32 24.69 26.64 -10.25
CA GLN A 32 23.24 26.89 -10.19
C GLN A 32 22.51 25.71 -9.55
N ALA A 33 22.11 25.89 -8.30
CA ALA A 33 21.23 24.98 -7.57
C ALA A 33 19.76 25.16 -7.98
N PHE A 34 18.90 24.26 -7.50
CA PHE A 34 17.46 24.15 -7.84
C PHE A 34 16.60 25.40 -7.50
N ARG A 35 17.18 26.46 -6.93
CA ARG A 35 16.51 27.73 -6.59
C ARG A 35 17.39 28.99 -6.81
N GLY A 36 18.44 28.90 -7.63
CA GLY A 36 19.41 29.99 -7.84
C GLY A 36 20.84 29.54 -7.61
N TYR A 37 21.78 30.48 -7.48
CA TYR A 37 23.20 30.17 -7.24
C TYR A 37 23.45 29.54 -5.86
N ASP A 38 24.51 28.74 -5.73
CA ASP A 38 24.93 28.21 -4.42
C ASP A 38 25.34 29.36 -3.50
N LYS A 39 24.59 29.50 -2.40
CA LYS A 39 24.80 30.54 -1.40
C LYS A 39 26.17 30.43 -0.73
N ALA A 40 26.70 29.22 -0.51
CA ALA A 40 28.00 29.05 0.13
C ALA A 40 29.15 29.51 -0.77
N GLU A 41 29.04 29.28 -2.09
CA GLU A 41 29.99 29.73 -3.10
C GLU A 41 29.97 31.28 -3.21
N VAL A 42 28.77 31.87 -3.26
CA VAL A 42 28.58 33.33 -3.30
C VAL A 42 29.04 34.01 -2.01
N ASP A 43 28.68 33.49 -0.83
CA ASP A 43 29.12 34.03 0.46
C ASP A 43 30.65 33.98 0.59
N ALA A 44 31.29 32.88 0.13
CA ALA A 44 32.75 32.73 0.14
C ALA A 44 33.46 33.73 -0.79
N ALA A 45 32.93 33.93 -2.01
CA ALA A 45 33.43 34.95 -2.93
C ALA A 45 33.28 36.37 -2.36
N ILE A 46 32.14 36.68 -1.73
CA ILE A 46 31.90 37.97 -1.05
C ILE A 46 32.87 38.16 0.13
N THR A 47 33.19 37.13 0.91
CA THR A 47 34.23 37.24 1.95
C THR A 47 35.62 37.47 1.36
N THR A 48 35.95 36.81 0.25
CA THR A 48 37.24 36.95 -0.43
C THR A 48 37.42 38.37 -0.98
N MET A 49 36.43 38.92 -1.69
CA MET A 49 36.44 40.31 -2.16
C MET A 49 36.49 41.32 -1.00
N ARG A 50 35.76 41.08 0.09
CA ARG A 50 35.80 41.95 1.28
C ARG A 50 37.19 41.98 1.93
N ASP A 51 37.89 40.85 1.97
CA ASP A 51 39.24 40.79 2.54
C ASP A 51 40.33 41.27 1.57
N GLN A 52 40.12 41.16 0.25
CA GLN A 52 40.93 41.85 -0.75
C GLN A 52 40.81 43.37 -0.62
N LEU A 53 39.58 43.91 -0.50
CA LEU A 53 39.33 45.34 -0.28
C LEU A 53 40.02 45.87 0.99
N LYS A 54 39.97 45.13 2.11
CA LYS A 54 40.69 45.50 3.34
C LYS A 54 42.20 45.57 3.14
N ARG A 55 42.79 44.62 2.41
CA ARG A 55 44.24 44.60 2.13
C ARG A 55 44.63 45.81 1.27
N LEU A 56 43.90 46.04 0.17
CA LEU A 56 44.14 47.20 -0.70
C LEU A 56 43.98 48.53 0.03
N SER A 57 43.02 48.66 0.96
CA SER A 57 42.88 49.85 1.82
C SER A 57 44.09 50.03 2.74
N ALA A 58 44.56 48.96 3.40
CA ALA A 58 45.71 49.02 4.31
C ALA A 58 47.04 49.26 3.57
N ASP A 59 47.21 48.67 2.39
CA ASP A 59 48.36 48.92 1.51
C ASP A 59 48.36 50.36 1.01
N LEU A 60 47.20 50.90 0.61
CA LEU A 60 47.03 52.30 0.21
C LEU A 60 47.35 53.25 1.37
N GLU A 61 46.76 53.05 2.55
CA GLU A 61 47.08 53.83 3.77
C GLU A 61 48.59 53.78 4.09
N SER A 62 49.24 52.63 3.86
CA SER A 62 50.68 52.46 4.10
C SER A 62 51.56 53.15 3.05
N THR A 63 51.17 53.22 1.78
CA THR A 63 51.89 54.01 0.76
C THR A 63 51.67 55.51 0.94
N ASP A 64 50.44 55.92 1.27
CA ASP A 64 50.08 57.29 1.61
C ASP A 64 50.92 57.84 2.78
N ALA A 65 51.11 57.01 3.83
CA ALA A 65 51.96 57.35 4.98
C ALA A 65 53.45 57.47 4.60
N ARG A 66 53.96 56.62 3.70
CA ARG A 66 55.35 56.68 3.21
C ARG A 66 55.60 57.95 2.40
N HIS A 67 54.73 58.27 1.43
CA HIS A 67 54.89 59.46 0.60
C HIS A 67 54.76 60.77 1.41
N ARG A 68 53.90 60.82 2.44
CA ARG A 68 53.88 61.97 3.37
C ARG A 68 55.21 62.15 4.10
N ALA A 69 55.76 61.07 4.67
CA ALA A 69 57.04 61.12 5.38
C ALA A 69 58.22 61.48 4.45
N GLU A 70 58.19 61.02 3.19
CA GLU A 70 59.17 61.36 2.16
C GLU A 70 59.10 62.85 1.78
N LEU A 71 57.91 63.39 1.53
CA LEU A 71 57.68 64.81 1.26
C LEU A 71 58.11 65.71 2.43
N ASP A 72 57.80 65.30 3.67
CA ASP A 72 58.22 66.03 4.87
C ASP A 72 59.75 66.00 5.06
N SER A 73 60.45 64.93 4.67
CA SER A 73 61.92 64.88 4.69
C SER A 73 62.53 65.80 3.65
N VAL A 74 62.10 65.69 2.38
CA VAL A 74 62.60 66.53 1.27
C VAL A 74 62.35 68.02 1.54
N ARG A 75 61.19 68.36 2.12
CA ARG A 75 60.89 69.71 2.57
C ARG A 75 61.83 70.15 3.70
N GLY A 76 61.97 69.34 4.75
CA GLY A 76 62.85 69.65 5.88
C GLY A 76 64.34 69.74 5.51
N GLU A 77 64.78 69.06 4.46
CA GLU A 77 66.12 69.17 3.87
C GLU A 77 66.27 70.46 3.05
N SER A 78 65.26 70.82 2.26
CA SER A 78 65.22 72.07 1.49
C SER A 78 65.22 73.31 2.40
N ASP A 79 64.36 73.31 3.43
CA ASP A 79 64.25 74.41 4.40
C ASP A 79 65.56 74.61 5.19
N ARG A 80 66.27 73.53 5.54
CA ARG A 80 67.63 73.60 6.15
C ARG A 80 68.65 74.17 5.17
N SER A 81 68.75 73.62 3.96
CA SER A 81 69.71 74.06 2.94
C SER A 81 69.58 75.56 2.62
N LEU A 82 68.34 76.06 2.57
CA LEU A 82 68.06 77.49 2.37
C LEU A 82 68.44 78.33 3.60
N SER A 83 68.15 77.85 4.82
CA SER A 83 68.57 78.50 6.07
C SER A 83 70.10 78.59 6.20
N ASP A 84 70.81 77.50 5.88
CA ASP A 84 72.28 77.43 5.97
C ASP A 84 72.95 78.36 4.94
N ALA A 85 72.42 78.41 3.70
CA ALA A 85 72.91 79.31 2.66
C ALA A 85 72.69 80.80 2.98
N LEU A 86 71.56 81.14 3.61
CA LEU A 86 71.31 82.50 4.11
C LEU A 86 72.27 82.85 5.27
N ALA A 87 72.46 81.94 6.22
CA ALA A 87 73.38 82.13 7.34
C ALA A 87 74.84 82.30 6.88
N GLU A 88 75.31 81.53 5.89
CA GLU A 88 76.64 81.71 5.30
C GLU A 88 76.77 83.07 4.60
N SER A 89 75.74 83.50 3.86
CA SER A 89 75.70 84.79 3.18
C SER A 89 75.78 85.95 4.18
N ASP A 90 74.91 85.96 5.20
CA ASP A 90 74.85 87.05 6.18
C ASP A 90 76.13 87.08 7.05
N ALA A 91 76.64 85.92 7.48
CA ALA A 91 77.94 85.81 8.17
C ALA A 91 79.15 86.15 7.29
N ARG A 92 79.01 86.17 5.95
CA ARG A 92 80.03 86.69 5.02
C ARG A 92 79.94 88.21 4.88
N VAL A 93 78.74 88.79 4.93
CA VAL A 93 78.55 90.25 4.96
C VAL A 93 79.10 90.81 6.27
N GLU A 94 78.73 90.23 7.42
CA GLU A 94 79.21 90.65 8.76
C GLU A 94 80.75 90.68 8.83
N ARG A 95 81.43 89.61 8.39
CA ARG A 95 82.91 89.57 8.31
C ARG A 95 83.50 90.67 7.43
N LEU A 96 82.89 90.97 6.28
CA LEU A 96 83.39 92.03 5.39
C LEU A 96 83.12 93.43 5.94
N GLU A 97 82.06 93.61 6.75
CA GLU A 97 81.79 94.85 7.47
C GLU A 97 82.76 95.05 8.64
N ASP A 98 83.08 93.99 9.40
CA ASP A 98 84.13 93.99 10.43
C ASP A 98 85.54 94.22 9.86
N GLU A 99 85.92 93.53 8.77
CA GLU A 99 87.21 93.74 8.08
C GLU A 99 87.35 95.18 7.60
N LEU A 100 86.26 95.77 7.06
CA LEU A 100 86.24 97.16 6.62
C LEU A 100 86.27 98.15 7.80
N ALA A 101 85.58 97.86 8.90
CA ALA A 101 85.62 98.67 10.12
C ALA A 101 87.02 98.66 10.76
N ALA A 102 87.67 97.50 10.83
CA ALA A 102 89.05 97.36 11.30
C ALA A 102 90.04 98.09 10.36
N ALA A 103 89.88 97.98 9.04
CA ALA A 103 90.69 98.70 8.07
C ALA A 103 90.52 100.23 8.18
N ARG A 104 89.30 100.72 8.46
CA ARG A 104 89.04 102.14 8.75
C ARG A 104 89.70 102.59 10.06
N ALA A 105 89.57 101.82 11.15
CA ALA A 105 90.21 102.14 12.41
C ALA A 105 91.75 102.18 12.29
N GLN A 106 92.35 101.22 11.58
CA GLN A 106 93.80 101.20 11.32
C GLN A 106 94.24 102.33 10.39
N ALA A 107 93.42 102.74 9.42
CA ALA A 107 93.64 103.92 8.59
C ALA A 107 93.63 105.22 9.41
N ASP A 108 92.64 105.39 10.29
CA ASP A 108 92.53 106.57 11.15
C ASP A 108 93.65 106.59 12.21
N GLU A 109 94.06 105.44 12.74
CA GLU A 109 95.19 105.34 13.67
C GLU A 109 96.52 105.66 12.97
N THR A 110 96.79 105.08 11.81
CA THR A 110 98.04 105.36 11.06
C THR A 110 98.10 106.82 10.61
N ALA A 111 96.98 107.43 10.20
CA ALA A 111 96.92 108.86 9.93
C ALA A 111 97.23 109.72 11.17
N GLN A 112 96.73 109.34 12.36
CA GLN A 112 97.05 110.01 13.63
C GLN A 112 98.53 109.83 14.03
N GLN A 113 99.08 108.62 13.89
CA GLN A 113 100.49 108.33 14.17
C GLN A 113 101.41 109.14 13.24
N ILE A 114 101.10 109.22 11.94
CA ILE A 114 101.87 110.03 10.98
C ILE A 114 101.78 111.51 11.35
N ALA A 115 100.58 112.05 11.62
CA ALA A 115 100.43 113.44 12.03
C ALA A 115 101.20 113.78 13.33
N ALA A 116 101.24 112.85 14.29
CA ALA A 116 102.03 112.98 15.51
C ALA A 116 103.54 112.97 15.23
N LEU A 117 104.04 112.03 14.42
CA LEU A 117 105.45 111.94 14.03
C LEU A 117 105.90 113.16 13.20
N THR A 118 105.06 113.66 12.29
CA THR A 118 105.31 114.89 11.53
C THR A 118 105.39 116.11 12.46
N THR A 119 104.59 116.14 13.54
CA THR A 119 104.66 117.19 14.58
C THR A 119 105.93 117.09 15.42
N GLU A 120 106.26 115.89 15.93
CA GLU A 120 107.48 115.63 16.71
C GLU A 120 108.76 115.95 15.91
N LEU A 121 108.77 115.62 14.62
CA LEU A 121 109.88 115.94 13.71
C LEU A 121 110.05 117.45 13.47
N THR A 122 108.96 118.23 13.48
CA THR A 122 109.04 119.70 13.37
C THR A 122 109.47 120.41 14.65
N ASP A 123 109.18 119.85 15.83
CA ASP A 123 109.60 120.41 17.13
C ASP A 123 110.99 119.92 17.60
N ALA A 124 111.60 118.94 16.90
CA ALA A 124 112.89 118.37 17.27
C ALA A 124 114.04 119.41 17.31
N PRO A 125 114.91 119.40 18.35
CA PRO A 125 115.92 120.43 18.55
C PRO A 125 117.03 120.41 17.49
N LYS A 126 117.47 121.60 17.09
CA LYS A 126 118.38 121.85 15.96
C LYS A 126 119.84 121.51 16.28
N GLY A 127 120.22 120.24 16.17
CA GLY A 127 121.63 119.84 16.04
C GLY A 127 122.24 120.42 14.75
N GLU A 128 123.46 120.94 14.80
CA GLU A 128 123.97 121.89 13.79
C GLU A 128 124.43 121.27 12.45
N ASP A 129 124.76 119.97 12.40
CA ASP A 129 125.25 119.32 11.17
C ASP A 129 124.15 118.68 10.31
N GLU A 130 124.31 118.81 9.00
CA GLU A 130 123.43 118.34 7.91
C GLU A 130 121.97 118.87 7.89
N PRO A 131 121.73 120.11 7.42
CA PRO A 131 120.39 120.58 7.07
C PRO A 131 119.84 119.96 5.78
N GLN A 132 120.69 119.53 4.83
CA GLN A 132 120.26 119.04 3.51
C GLN A 132 119.70 117.61 3.54
N SER A 133 120.30 116.70 4.32
CA SER A 133 119.79 115.32 4.44
C SER A 133 118.45 115.30 5.15
N ARG A 134 118.25 116.10 6.22
CA ARG A 134 116.95 116.25 6.90
C ARG A 134 115.85 116.76 5.97
N GLN A 135 116.12 117.78 5.15
CA GLN A 135 115.15 118.27 4.15
C GLN A 135 114.78 117.20 3.11
N GLN A 136 115.72 116.32 2.74
CA GLN A 136 115.46 115.20 1.85
C GLN A 136 114.64 114.09 2.56
N PHE A 137 114.93 113.78 3.82
CA PHE A 137 114.12 112.85 4.61
C PHE A 137 112.71 113.39 4.89
N GLU A 138 112.55 114.68 5.20
CA GLU A 138 111.25 115.35 5.37
C GLU A 138 110.43 115.30 4.07
N ALA A 139 111.06 115.59 2.92
CA ALA A 139 110.42 115.46 1.61
C ALA A 139 110.01 114.01 1.28
N VAL A 140 110.86 113.02 1.60
CA VAL A 140 110.56 111.59 1.41
C VAL A 140 109.45 111.12 2.35
N LEU A 141 109.45 111.54 3.62
CA LEU A 141 108.40 111.23 4.58
C LEU A 141 107.06 111.85 4.18
N ARG A 142 107.06 113.10 3.73
CA ARG A 142 105.85 113.76 3.22
C ARG A 142 105.29 113.07 1.97
N VAL A 143 106.15 112.64 1.06
CA VAL A 143 105.74 111.84 -0.11
C VAL A 143 105.25 110.45 0.30
N ALA A 144 105.83 109.84 1.33
CA ALA A 144 105.38 108.57 1.89
C ALA A 144 104.03 108.68 2.63
N GLU A 145 103.79 109.78 3.36
CA GLU A 145 102.51 110.15 3.98
C GLU A 145 101.43 110.36 2.92
N GLU A 146 101.72 111.14 1.88
CA GLU A 146 100.80 111.36 0.76
C GLU A 146 100.50 110.06 0.00
N GLN A 147 101.51 109.21 -0.23
CA GLN A 147 101.31 107.88 -0.83
C GLN A 147 100.54 106.92 0.09
N ALA A 148 100.80 106.91 1.41
CA ALA A 148 100.08 106.08 2.37
C ALA A 148 98.61 106.50 2.47
N SER A 149 98.33 107.80 2.55
CA SER A 149 96.97 108.35 2.52
C SER A 149 96.24 108.00 1.23
N VAL A 150 96.90 108.09 0.07
CA VAL A 150 96.35 107.66 -1.22
C VAL A 150 96.10 106.14 -1.27
N LEU A 151 96.99 105.31 -0.73
CA LEU A 151 96.80 103.86 -0.66
C LEU A 151 95.62 103.49 0.26
N ILE A 152 95.55 104.09 1.45
CA ILE A 152 94.46 103.96 2.42
C ILE A 152 93.12 104.36 1.79
N HIS A 153 93.06 105.52 1.13
CA HIS A 153 91.84 106.01 0.49
C HIS A 153 91.40 105.11 -0.67
N ASN A 154 92.35 104.59 -1.47
CA ASN A 154 92.05 103.60 -2.50
C ASN A 154 91.56 102.27 -1.90
N ALA A 155 92.17 101.77 -0.84
CA ALA A 155 91.76 100.54 -0.16
C ALA A 155 90.34 100.66 0.43
N ALA A 156 90.06 101.75 1.15
CA ALA A 156 88.72 102.02 1.67
C ALA A 156 87.66 102.16 0.55
N THR A 157 88.03 102.79 -0.57
CA THR A 157 87.15 102.91 -1.75
C THR A 157 86.95 101.57 -2.46
N GLN A 158 87.94 100.68 -2.47
CA GLN A 158 87.83 99.32 -3.00
C GLN A 158 86.96 98.44 -2.09
N ALA A 159 87.13 98.53 -0.77
CA ALA A 159 86.34 97.79 0.20
C ALA A 159 84.85 98.19 0.16
N GLU A 160 84.53 99.49 0.08
CA GLU A 160 83.14 99.95 -0.07
C GLU A 160 82.53 99.48 -1.41
N ARG A 161 83.31 99.47 -2.51
CA ARG A 161 82.85 98.91 -3.80
C ARG A 161 82.60 97.40 -3.72
N LEU A 162 83.39 96.66 -2.95
CA LEU A 162 83.20 95.22 -2.74
C LEU A 162 81.97 94.94 -1.87
N LEU A 163 81.72 95.72 -0.81
CA LEU A 163 80.48 95.63 -0.05
C LEU A 163 79.25 96.01 -0.88
N GLN A 164 79.33 97.09 -1.67
CA GLN A 164 78.27 97.51 -2.59
C GLN A 164 77.93 96.36 -3.56
N ALA A 165 78.95 95.78 -4.21
CA ALA A 165 78.77 94.65 -5.12
C ALA A 165 78.23 93.38 -4.42
N ALA A 166 78.68 93.07 -3.19
CA ALA A 166 78.19 91.93 -2.42
C ALA A 166 76.73 92.11 -1.97
N ARG A 167 76.33 93.32 -1.57
CA ARG A 167 74.93 93.67 -1.25
C ARG A 167 74.04 93.60 -2.50
N GLU A 168 74.54 94.06 -3.65
CA GLU A 168 73.84 93.94 -4.95
C GLU A 168 73.71 92.47 -5.39
N GLU A 169 74.75 91.63 -5.24
CA GLU A 169 74.70 90.19 -5.51
C GLU A 169 73.70 89.47 -4.58
N ALA A 170 73.71 89.79 -3.27
CA ALA A 170 72.78 89.22 -2.31
C ALA A 170 71.32 89.63 -2.61
N GLN A 171 71.08 90.89 -2.99
CA GLN A 171 69.74 91.35 -3.37
C GLN A 171 69.28 90.72 -4.68
N ALA A 172 70.17 90.56 -5.68
CA ALA A 172 69.86 89.87 -6.92
C ALA A 172 69.45 88.40 -6.67
N LYS A 173 70.21 87.68 -5.84
CA LYS A 173 69.91 86.30 -5.43
C LYS A 173 68.59 86.20 -4.66
N ARG A 174 68.27 87.15 -3.78
CA ARG A 174 66.98 87.20 -3.07
C ARG A 174 65.81 87.35 -4.07
N VAL A 175 65.91 88.25 -5.05
CA VAL A 175 64.88 88.43 -6.09
C VAL A 175 64.77 87.21 -7.02
N GLU A 176 65.89 86.56 -7.35
CA GLU A 176 65.91 85.32 -8.15
C GLU A 176 65.23 84.16 -7.40
N LEU A 177 65.56 83.95 -6.13
CA LEU A 177 64.92 82.94 -5.26
C LEU A 177 63.43 83.23 -5.03
N GLU A 178 63.04 84.49 -4.81
CA GLU A 178 61.62 84.88 -4.70
C GLU A 178 60.85 84.57 -5.99
N ALA A 179 61.44 84.84 -7.16
CA ALA A 179 60.85 84.53 -8.45
C ALA A 179 60.73 83.01 -8.68
N ASP A 180 61.71 82.21 -8.25
CA ASP A 180 61.68 80.76 -8.36
C ASP A 180 60.72 80.09 -7.37
N VAL A 181 60.64 80.56 -6.13
CA VAL A 181 59.61 80.11 -5.17
C VAL A 181 58.22 80.43 -5.70
N ALA A 182 58.00 81.60 -6.29
CA ALA A 182 56.72 81.95 -6.93
C ALA A 182 56.42 81.04 -8.14
N ARG A 183 57.42 80.76 -8.97
CA ARG A 183 57.33 79.87 -10.15
C ARG A 183 56.96 78.43 -9.76
N ILE A 184 57.67 77.86 -8.78
CA ILE A 184 57.46 76.51 -8.26
C ILE A 184 56.09 76.40 -7.58
N THR A 185 55.71 77.40 -6.78
CA THR A 185 54.40 77.43 -6.10
C THR A 185 53.26 77.50 -7.11
N ALA A 186 53.37 78.34 -8.14
CA ALA A 186 52.38 78.44 -9.20
C ALA A 186 52.28 77.13 -10.02
N GLN A 187 53.42 76.49 -10.34
CA GLN A 187 53.39 75.19 -11.01
C GLN A 187 52.71 74.12 -10.14
N ALA A 188 53.12 73.97 -8.88
CA ALA A 188 52.54 72.99 -7.96
C ALA A 188 51.03 73.19 -7.73
N GLN A 189 50.53 74.44 -7.77
CA GLN A 189 49.10 74.74 -7.73
C GLN A 189 48.39 74.29 -9.01
N ASN A 190 48.92 74.62 -10.20
CA ASN A 190 48.35 74.16 -11.47
C ASN A 190 48.35 72.63 -11.60
N ASP A 191 49.40 71.96 -11.13
CA ASP A 191 49.51 70.49 -11.15
C ASP A 191 48.51 69.86 -10.16
N ALA A 192 48.35 70.43 -8.96
CA ALA A 192 47.34 69.97 -7.99
C ALA A 192 45.89 70.16 -8.49
N ASP A 193 45.59 71.27 -9.15
CA ASP A 193 44.25 71.52 -9.70
C ASP A 193 43.97 70.69 -10.96
N GLN A 194 44.98 70.35 -11.77
CA GLN A 194 44.87 69.34 -12.82
C GLN A 194 44.56 67.95 -12.26
N VAL A 195 45.26 67.53 -11.18
CA VAL A 195 45.00 66.25 -10.50
C VAL A 195 43.59 66.21 -9.89
N ARG A 196 43.13 67.30 -9.28
CA ARG A 196 41.74 67.43 -8.78
C ARG A 196 40.72 67.28 -9.90
N LEU A 197 40.85 68.08 -10.97
CA LEU A 197 39.93 68.01 -12.11
C LEU A 197 39.91 66.60 -12.73
N ARG A 198 41.06 65.94 -12.82
CA ARG A 198 41.15 64.55 -13.27
C ARG A 198 40.36 63.62 -12.35
N ILE A 199 40.60 63.66 -11.03
CA ILE A 199 39.89 62.86 -10.03
C ILE A 199 38.38 63.10 -10.12
N ASP A 200 37.92 64.35 -10.21
CA ASP A 200 36.49 64.68 -10.34
C ASP A 200 35.88 64.10 -11.61
N THR A 201 36.60 64.12 -12.75
CA THR A 201 36.12 63.50 -14.01
C THR A 201 36.13 61.98 -13.97
N GLU A 202 37.14 61.35 -13.36
CA GLU A 202 37.21 59.90 -13.19
C GLU A 202 36.12 59.41 -12.23
N LEU A 203 35.91 60.10 -11.10
CA LEU A 203 34.82 59.86 -10.15
C LEU A 203 33.44 59.99 -10.83
N THR A 204 33.21 61.07 -11.58
CA THR A 204 31.94 61.26 -12.32
C THR A 204 31.73 60.14 -13.35
N ALA A 205 32.79 59.66 -14.01
CA ALA A 205 32.71 58.55 -14.95
C ALA A 205 32.47 57.19 -14.26
N HIS A 206 33.00 57.00 -13.05
CA HIS A 206 32.74 55.84 -12.21
C HIS A 206 31.31 55.82 -11.66
N ASP A 207 30.81 56.94 -11.13
CA ASP A 207 29.43 57.05 -10.66
C ASP A 207 28.43 56.83 -11.80
N ALA A 208 28.65 57.48 -12.95
CA ALA A 208 27.84 57.25 -14.14
C ALA A 208 27.97 55.83 -14.70
N ARG A 209 28.99 55.05 -14.33
CA ARG A 209 29.09 53.61 -14.63
C ARG A 209 28.33 52.78 -13.61
N LEU A 210 28.48 53.06 -12.32
CA LEU A 210 27.76 52.38 -11.24
C LEU A 210 26.23 52.56 -11.38
N GLU A 211 25.76 53.75 -11.77
CA GLU A 211 24.34 53.99 -12.03
C GLU A 211 23.81 53.13 -13.20
N ARG A 212 24.57 52.99 -14.29
CA ARG A 212 24.22 52.11 -15.42
C ARG A 212 24.26 50.62 -15.06
N GLU A 213 25.21 50.19 -14.23
CA GLU A 213 25.28 48.81 -13.76
C GLU A 213 24.16 48.50 -12.76
N ALA A 214 23.79 49.46 -11.90
CA ALA A 214 22.67 49.37 -10.97
C ALA A 214 21.31 49.38 -11.67
N SER A 215 21.09 50.26 -12.66
CA SER A 215 19.85 50.27 -13.45
C SER A 215 19.69 48.97 -14.23
N HIS A 216 20.76 48.47 -14.84
CA HIS A 216 20.75 47.19 -15.55
C HIS A 216 20.56 45.97 -14.62
N ALA A 217 21.05 46.04 -13.38
CA ALA A 217 20.73 45.05 -12.35
C ALA A 217 19.24 45.10 -11.94
N ALA A 218 18.66 46.30 -11.80
CA ALA A 218 17.23 46.48 -11.51
C ALA A 218 16.34 45.98 -12.65
N GLU A 219 16.69 46.27 -13.91
CA GLU A 219 16.03 45.69 -15.10
C GLU A 219 16.02 44.16 -15.06
N LYS A 220 17.17 43.55 -14.77
CA LYS A 220 17.31 42.09 -14.65
C LYS A 220 16.49 41.50 -13.50
N ILE A 221 16.38 42.20 -12.36
CA ILE A 221 15.50 41.78 -11.25
C ILE A 221 14.03 41.83 -11.71
N VAL A 222 13.59 42.92 -12.34
CA VAL A 222 12.21 43.06 -12.83
C VAL A 222 11.90 42.02 -13.91
N GLN A 223 12.83 41.71 -14.82
CA GLN A 223 12.68 40.63 -15.79
C GLN A 223 12.56 39.27 -15.09
N ALA A 224 13.45 38.94 -14.16
CA ALA A 224 13.42 37.69 -13.41
C ALA A 224 12.15 37.53 -12.54
N GLU A 225 11.60 38.63 -12.01
CA GLU A 225 10.31 38.63 -11.32
C GLU A 225 9.14 38.37 -12.28
N GLN A 226 9.16 38.94 -13.49
CA GLN A 226 8.16 38.67 -14.53
C GLN A 226 8.22 37.21 -15.02
N GLU A 227 9.41 36.68 -15.27
CA GLU A 227 9.62 35.27 -15.64
C GLU A 227 9.22 34.31 -14.50
N ALA A 228 9.55 34.66 -13.25
CA ALA A 228 9.09 33.90 -12.09
C ALA A 228 7.57 33.99 -11.87
N ALA A 229 6.90 35.04 -12.37
CA ALA A 229 5.45 35.17 -12.35
C ALA A 229 4.80 34.36 -13.48
N THR A 230 5.30 34.41 -14.71
CA THR A 230 4.76 33.60 -15.82
C THR A 230 4.84 32.11 -15.50
N VAL A 231 6.02 31.63 -15.08
CA VAL A 231 6.26 30.23 -14.65
C VAL A 231 5.32 29.81 -13.51
N ARG A 232 5.04 30.70 -12.54
CA ARG A 232 4.02 30.44 -11.50
C ARG A 232 2.63 30.25 -12.11
N THR A 233 2.16 31.17 -12.97
CA THR A 233 0.83 31.02 -13.58
C THR A 233 0.72 29.81 -14.50
N GLU A 234 1.81 29.39 -15.14
CA GLU A 234 1.85 28.18 -15.98
C GLU A 234 1.83 26.91 -15.13
N ALA A 235 2.59 26.87 -14.03
CA ALA A 235 2.53 25.79 -13.05
C ALA A 235 1.14 25.67 -12.39
N GLU A 236 0.49 26.80 -12.10
CA GLU A 236 -0.88 26.84 -11.56
C GLU A 236 -1.91 26.34 -12.58
N LYS A 237 -1.81 26.75 -13.86
CA LYS A 237 -2.64 26.23 -14.96
C LYS A 237 -2.43 24.72 -15.16
N GLY A 238 -1.18 24.26 -15.14
CA GLY A 238 -0.83 22.84 -15.23
C GLY A 238 -1.38 22.02 -14.07
N ALA A 239 -1.24 22.52 -12.83
CA ALA A 239 -1.82 21.89 -11.65
C ALA A 239 -3.36 21.89 -11.67
N ALA A 240 -3.99 22.93 -12.21
CA ALA A 240 -5.44 22.96 -12.41
C ALA A 240 -5.90 21.94 -13.48
N ALA A 241 -5.17 21.82 -14.60
CA ALA A 241 -5.44 20.84 -15.65
C ALA A 241 -5.27 19.39 -15.14
N LEU A 242 -4.22 19.10 -14.39
CA LEU A 242 -4.01 17.80 -13.76
C LEU A 242 -5.11 17.46 -12.74
N ARG A 243 -5.52 18.42 -11.90
CA ARG A 243 -6.67 18.23 -11.00
C ARG A 243 -7.95 17.94 -11.77
N ALA A 244 -8.23 18.70 -12.83
CA ALA A 244 -9.41 18.50 -13.67
C ALA A 244 -9.40 17.11 -14.35
N MET A 245 -8.25 16.67 -14.86
CA MET A 245 -8.06 15.34 -15.42
C MET A 245 -8.32 14.24 -14.38
N VAL A 246 -7.72 14.32 -13.18
CA VAL A 246 -7.93 13.34 -12.11
C VAL A 246 -9.38 13.35 -11.60
N THR A 247 -10.04 14.51 -11.48
CA THR A 247 -11.47 14.56 -11.13
C THR A 247 -12.34 13.91 -12.19
N ARG A 248 -12.02 14.09 -13.47
CA ARG A 248 -12.74 13.43 -14.55
C ARG A 248 -12.49 11.92 -14.54
N GLU A 249 -11.24 11.50 -14.43
CA GLU A 249 -10.90 10.07 -14.40
C GLU A 249 -11.57 9.36 -13.23
N THR A 250 -11.62 9.97 -12.05
CA THR A 250 -12.33 9.41 -10.90
C THR A 250 -13.87 9.45 -11.04
N THR A 251 -14.46 10.40 -11.78
CA THR A 251 -15.89 10.32 -12.13
C THR A 251 -16.17 9.27 -13.20
N ASP A 252 -15.31 9.11 -14.19
CA ASP A 252 -15.45 8.14 -15.27
C ASP A 252 -15.29 6.71 -14.69
N GLN A 253 -14.24 6.45 -13.89
CA GLN A 253 -14.05 5.18 -13.15
C GLN A 253 -15.22 4.88 -12.19
N ARG A 254 -15.77 5.89 -11.51
CA ARG A 254 -16.94 5.71 -10.64
C ARG A 254 -18.19 5.35 -11.45
N ALA A 255 -18.45 6.04 -12.56
CA ALA A 255 -19.58 5.74 -13.42
C ALA A 255 -19.49 4.31 -13.96
N ASP A 256 -18.29 3.85 -14.27
CA ASP A 256 -18.00 2.51 -14.77
C ASP A 256 -18.21 1.43 -13.69
N ALA A 257 -17.67 1.61 -12.49
CA ALA A 257 -17.95 0.72 -11.35
C ALA A 257 -19.45 0.69 -11.00
N GLU A 258 -20.16 1.82 -11.07
CA GLU A 258 -21.62 1.84 -10.91
C GLU A 258 -22.36 1.15 -12.07
N ARG A 259 -21.80 1.06 -13.29
CA ARG A 259 -22.37 0.25 -14.38
C ARG A 259 -22.16 -1.24 -14.12
N GLU A 260 -20.95 -1.65 -13.73
CA GLU A 260 -20.62 -3.04 -13.38
C GLU A 260 -21.47 -3.57 -12.23
N VAL A 261 -21.71 -2.77 -11.17
CA VAL A 261 -22.60 -3.15 -10.06
C VAL A 261 -24.05 -3.30 -10.52
N ARG A 262 -24.55 -2.44 -11.42
CA ARG A 262 -25.90 -2.58 -11.99
C ARG A 262 -26.03 -3.86 -12.83
N GLU A 263 -25.01 -4.18 -13.64
CA GLU A 263 -24.98 -5.41 -14.44
C GLU A 263 -24.85 -6.66 -13.58
N MET A 264 -24.02 -6.64 -12.53
CA MET A 264 -23.91 -7.73 -11.56
C MET A 264 -25.25 -7.98 -10.87
N ASN A 265 -25.93 -6.93 -10.40
CA ASN A 265 -27.24 -7.06 -9.76
C ASN A 265 -28.32 -7.58 -10.72
N ALA A 266 -28.27 -7.21 -12.00
CA ALA A 266 -29.16 -7.76 -13.02
C ALA A 266 -28.93 -9.27 -13.23
N ARG A 267 -27.66 -9.69 -13.37
CA ARG A 267 -27.30 -11.11 -13.47
C ARG A 267 -27.70 -11.90 -12.22
N VAL A 268 -27.57 -11.33 -11.02
CA VAL A 268 -28.05 -11.96 -9.78
C VAL A 268 -29.57 -12.15 -9.81
N LEU A 269 -30.34 -11.16 -10.26
CA LEU A 269 -31.80 -11.28 -10.41
C LEU A 269 -32.20 -12.34 -11.46
N GLU A 270 -31.45 -12.46 -12.57
CA GLU A 270 -31.62 -13.53 -13.55
C GLU A 270 -31.30 -14.92 -12.98
N PHE A 271 -30.28 -15.03 -12.11
CA PHE A 271 -29.97 -16.27 -11.39
C PHE A 271 -31.03 -16.59 -10.32
N GLU A 272 -31.57 -15.61 -9.62
CA GLU A 272 -32.68 -15.79 -8.68
C GLU A 272 -33.95 -16.24 -9.41
N GLU A 273 -34.29 -15.65 -10.57
CA GLU A 273 -35.45 -16.07 -11.37
C GLU A 273 -35.27 -17.49 -11.96
N THR A 274 -34.07 -17.84 -12.45
CA THR A 274 -33.82 -19.20 -12.93
C THR A 274 -33.78 -20.22 -11.79
N LEU A 275 -33.37 -19.83 -10.59
CA LEU A 275 -33.42 -20.67 -9.39
C LEU A 275 -34.86 -20.88 -8.90
N THR A 276 -35.71 -19.84 -8.84
CA THR A 276 -37.12 -20.00 -8.44
C THR A 276 -37.90 -20.82 -9.45
N ARG A 277 -37.74 -20.56 -10.77
CA ARG A 277 -38.34 -21.42 -11.81
C ARG A 277 -37.93 -22.88 -11.64
N ARG A 278 -36.65 -23.17 -11.42
CA ARG A 278 -36.17 -24.55 -11.17
C ARG A 278 -36.70 -25.15 -9.87
N GLN A 279 -36.93 -24.35 -8.84
CA GLN A 279 -37.57 -24.79 -7.58
C GLN A 279 -39.06 -25.08 -7.79
N ASP A 280 -39.77 -24.27 -8.58
CA ASP A 280 -41.19 -24.46 -8.92
C ASP A 280 -41.38 -25.68 -9.84
N ASP A 281 -40.49 -25.88 -10.82
CA ASP A 281 -40.47 -27.07 -11.68
C ASP A 281 -40.21 -28.33 -10.84
N ALA A 282 -39.20 -28.32 -9.96
CA ALA A 282 -38.89 -29.45 -9.08
C ALA A 282 -40.01 -29.73 -8.05
N GLN A 283 -40.71 -28.70 -7.55
CA GLN A 283 -41.89 -28.87 -6.72
C GLN A 283 -43.07 -29.47 -7.50
N GLN A 284 -43.27 -29.08 -8.76
CA GLN A 284 -44.29 -29.69 -9.63
C GLN A 284 -43.95 -31.15 -9.93
N GLU A 285 -42.71 -31.48 -10.28
CA GLU A 285 -42.25 -32.87 -10.46
C GLU A 285 -42.44 -33.69 -9.19
N PHE A 286 -42.08 -33.15 -8.01
CA PHE A 286 -42.30 -33.80 -6.72
C PHE A 286 -43.79 -34.02 -6.43
N LEU A 287 -44.66 -33.04 -6.69
CA LEU A 287 -46.11 -33.19 -6.51
C LEU A 287 -46.70 -34.21 -7.49
N VAL A 288 -46.23 -34.26 -8.74
CA VAL A 288 -46.65 -35.28 -9.71
C VAL A 288 -46.22 -36.67 -9.26
N LEU A 289 -44.96 -36.85 -8.85
CA LEU A 289 -44.44 -38.12 -8.34
C LEU A 289 -45.14 -38.54 -7.03
N HIS A 290 -45.41 -37.59 -6.13
CA HIS A 290 -46.17 -37.85 -4.89
C HIS A 290 -47.60 -38.29 -5.21
N ASN A 291 -48.31 -37.60 -6.10
CA ASN A 291 -49.65 -38.00 -6.53
C ASN A 291 -49.66 -39.37 -7.23
N GLN A 292 -48.63 -39.68 -8.03
CA GLN A 292 -48.46 -41.02 -8.62
C GLN A 292 -48.21 -42.10 -7.56
N ALA A 293 -47.40 -41.80 -6.53
CA ALA A 293 -47.12 -42.70 -5.42
C ALA A 293 -48.35 -42.92 -4.53
N VAL A 294 -49.12 -41.86 -4.24
CA VAL A 294 -50.42 -41.95 -3.55
C VAL A 294 -51.40 -42.79 -4.37
N ALA A 295 -51.59 -42.48 -5.65
CA ALA A 295 -52.46 -43.28 -6.53
C ALA A 295 -51.97 -44.72 -6.76
N HIS A 296 -50.70 -45.03 -6.46
CA HIS A 296 -50.15 -46.39 -6.45
C HIS A 296 -50.41 -47.10 -5.12
N ALA A 297 -50.22 -46.42 -3.98
CA ALA A 297 -50.59 -46.91 -2.67
C ALA A 297 -52.09 -47.15 -2.54
N GLU A 298 -52.92 -46.21 -3.02
CA GLU A 298 -54.38 -46.35 -3.08
C GLU A 298 -54.77 -47.60 -3.87
N ARG A 299 -54.21 -47.82 -5.07
CA ARG A 299 -54.42 -49.06 -5.84
C ARG A 299 -54.01 -50.30 -5.07
N ILE A 300 -52.82 -50.35 -4.47
CA ILE A 300 -52.41 -51.49 -3.65
C ILE A 300 -53.39 -51.74 -2.50
N THR A 301 -53.88 -50.68 -1.82
CA THR A 301 -54.89 -50.84 -0.77
C THR A 301 -56.26 -51.26 -1.32
N THR A 302 -56.65 -50.83 -2.52
CA THR A 302 -57.89 -51.26 -3.17
C THR A 302 -57.80 -52.73 -3.57
N ASP A 303 -56.75 -53.12 -4.31
CA ASP A 303 -56.48 -54.50 -4.73
C ASP A 303 -56.41 -55.45 -3.52
N ALA A 304 -55.75 -55.03 -2.43
CA ALA A 304 -55.69 -55.79 -1.18
C ALA A 304 -57.07 -55.88 -0.48
N ASN A 305 -57.84 -54.80 -0.44
CA ASN A 305 -59.21 -54.82 0.10
C ASN A 305 -60.16 -55.69 -0.76
N GLU A 306 -60.00 -55.69 -2.09
CA GLU A 306 -60.73 -56.59 -3.00
C GLU A 306 -60.31 -58.05 -2.79
N GLN A 307 -59.02 -58.34 -2.57
CA GLN A 307 -58.54 -59.69 -2.24
C GLN A 307 -59.06 -60.16 -0.87
N VAL A 308 -59.13 -59.27 0.13
CA VAL A 308 -59.76 -59.56 1.43
C VAL A 308 -61.27 -59.78 1.27
N ALA A 309 -61.97 -58.95 0.51
CA ALA A 309 -63.40 -59.13 0.25
C ALA A 309 -63.69 -60.44 -0.51
N ALA A 310 -62.91 -60.76 -1.55
CA ALA A 310 -63.05 -61.97 -2.33
C ALA A 310 -62.72 -63.24 -1.54
N SER A 311 -61.73 -63.19 -0.63
CA SER A 311 -61.43 -64.31 0.28
C SER A 311 -62.47 -64.48 1.38
N LEU A 312 -63.04 -63.40 1.92
CA LEU A 312 -64.21 -63.45 2.81
C LEU A 312 -65.44 -64.02 2.11
N GLU A 313 -65.74 -63.60 0.88
CA GLU A 313 -66.87 -64.12 0.10
C GLU A 313 -66.64 -65.57 -0.36
N HIS A 314 -65.39 -65.98 -0.58
CA HIS A 314 -65.03 -67.38 -0.81
C HIS A 314 -65.23 -68.22 0.46
N ALA A 315 -64.81 -67.73 1.63
CA ALA A 315 -65.04 -68.37 2.92
C ALA A 315 -66.55 -68.48 3.23
N GLN A 316 -67.34 -67.44 2.95
CA GLN A 316 -68.80 -67.48 3.07
C GLN A 316 -69.44 -68.52 2.13
N ARG A 317 -68.98 -68.61 0.86
CA ARG A 317 -69.43 -69.64 -0.09
C ARG A 317 -68.99 -71.06 0.28
N ILE A 318 -67.90 -71.23 1.02
CA ILE A 318 -67.52 -72.52 1.62
C ILE A 318 -68.41 -72.80 2.83
N SER A 319 -68.65 -71.83 3.70
CA SER A 319 -69.54 -71.96 4.86
C SER A 319 -70.96 -72.33 4.45
N SER A 320 -71.56 -71.64 3.47
CA SER A 320 -72.91 -71.94 3.01
C SER A 320 -73.01 -73.33 2.36
N LYS A 321 -71.97 -73.76 1.63
CA LYS A 321 -71.89 -75.15 1.14
C LYS A 321 -71.75 -76.15 2.28
N ALA A 322 -70.99 -75.84 3.32
CA ALA A 322 -70.86 -76.69 4.50
C ALA A 322 -72.20 -76.80 5.25
N ASP A 323 -72.93 -75.69 5.43
CA ASP A 323 -74.29 -75.66 6.00
C ASP A 323 -75.27 -76.49 5.17
N ASP A 324 -75.22 -76.37 3.84
CA ASP A 324 -76.09 -77.15 2.94
C ASP A 324 -75.71 -78.64 2.88
N TYR A 325 -74.42 -78.99 2.96
CA TYR A 325 -73.98 -80.37 3.17
C TYR A 325 -74.42 -80.90 4.54
N GLU A 326 -74.34 -80.10 5.60
CA GLU A 326 -74.76 -80.50 6.94
C GLU A 326 -76.28 -80.69 7.01
N ARG A 327 -77.07 -79.84 6.33
CA ARG A 327 -78.52 -80.02 6.13
C ARG A 327 -78.83 -81.27 5.32
N LEU A 328 -78.11 -81.50 4.22
CA LEU A 328 -78.27 -82.70 3.40
C LEU A 328 -78.00 -83.95 4.22
N MET A 329 -76.89 -84.00 4.96
CA MET A 329 -76.51 -85.13 5.82
C MET A 329 -77.51 -85.34 6.96
N ARG A 330 -78.03 -84.28 7.60
CA ARG A 330 -79.15 -84.41 8.57
C ARG A 330 -80.41 -84.99 7.91
N SER A 331 -80.79 -84.52 6.72
CA SER A 331 -81.98 -85.02 6.02
C SER A 331 -81.82 -86.46 5.54
N GLN A 332 -80.60 -86.85 5.14
CA GLN A 332 -80.25 -88.22 4.76
C GLN A 332 -80.25 -89.15 5.98
N ALA A 333 -79.72 -88.69 7.13
CA ALA A 333 -79.81 -89.42 8.40
C ALA A 333 -81.26 -89.64 8.83
N GLN A 334 -82.10 -88.60 8.76
CA GLN A 334 -83.55 -88.72 9.04
C GLN A 334 -84.28 -89.65 8.05
N ALA A 335 -83.89 -89.66 6.77
CA ALA A 335 -84.45 -90.58 5.78
C ALA A 335 -84.03 -92.04 6.03
N ILE A 336 -82.77 -92.28 6.42
CA ILE A 336 -82.26 -93.60 6.82
C ILE A 336 -82.97 -94.07 8.11
N GLU A 337 -83.17 -93.18 9.08
CA GLU A 337 -83.92 -93.50 10.30
C GLU A 337 -85.38 -93.85 9.97
N ALA A 338 -86.05 -93.09 9.11
CA ALA A 338 -87.43 -93.35 8.69
C ALA A 338 -87.55 -94.69 7.92
N ASP A 339 -86.64 -94.99 7.01
CA ASP A 339 -86.57 -96.29 6.31
C ASP A 339 -86.32 -97.46 7.27
N ALA A 340 -85.42 -97.29 8.25
CA ALA A 340 -85.20 -98.28 9.30
C ALA A 340 -86.46 -98.49 10.17
N GLN A 341 -87.19 -97.42 10.51
CA GLN A 341 -88.48 -97.53 11.22
C GLN A 341 -89.55 -98.23 10.38
N VAL A 342 -89.63 -97.95 9.06
CA VAL A 342 -90.58 -98.62 8.14
C VAL A 342 -90.24 -100.10 8.01
N LYS A 343 -88.97 -100.46 7.76
CA LYS A 343 -88.51 -101.85 7.69
C LYS A 343 -88.80 -102.61 8.99
N SER A 344 -88.52 -102.00 10.15
CA SER A 344 -88.82 -102.57 11.47
C SER A 344 -90.32 -102.83 11.69
N ARG A 345 -91.18 -101.89 11.26
CA ARG A 345 -92.65 -102.10 11.27
C ARG A 345 -93.05 -103.24 10.32
N GLU A 346 -92.45 -103.33 9.14
CA GLU A 346 -92.75 -104.40 8.18
C GLU A 346 -92.35 -105.78 8.71
N THR A 347 -91.19 -105.94 9.38
CA THR A 347 -90.84 -107.20 10.04
C THR A 347 -91.78 -107.54 11.19
N LEU A 348 -92.26 -106.56 11.96
CA LEU A 348 -93.27 -106.76 13.00
C LEU A 348 -94.62 -107.18 12.43
N GLU A 349 -95.08 -106.57 11.33
CA GLU A 349 -96.34 -106.93 10.66
C GLU A 349 -96.24 -108.30 9.97
N ARG A 350 -95.14 -108.59 9.27
CA ARG A 350 -94.86 -109.91 8.70
C ARG A 350 -94.81 -111.00 9.77
N SER A 351 -94.28 -110.69 10.95
CA SER A 351 -94.30 -111.60 12.12
C SER A 351 -95.69 -111.78 12.71
N ARG A 352 -96.49 -110.70 12.83
CA ARG A 352 -97.91 -110.78 13.25
C ARG A 352 -98.76 -111.59 12.28
N ALA A 353 -98.60 -111.38 10.97
CA ALA A 353 -99.30 -112.15 9.95
C ALA A 353 -98.92 -113.64 9.98
N LYS A 354 -97.64 -113.96 10.20
CA LYS A 354 -97.18 -115.35 10.40
C LYS A 354 -97.77 -115.96 11.67
N ALA A 355 -97.84 -115.21 12.78
CA ALA A 355 -98.46 -115.65 14.02
C ALA A 355 -99.98 -115.88 13.86
N GLN A 356 -100.70 -114.96 13.23
CA GLN A 356 -102.13 -115.11 12.95
C GLN A 356 -102.40 -116.33 12.08
N LYS A 357 -101.61 -116.56 11.02
CA LYS A 357 -101.75 -117.75 10.17
C LYS A 357 -101.54 -119.07 10.93
N ILE A 358 -100.68 -119.08 11.95
CA ILE A 358 -100.50 -120.23 12.84
C ILE A 358 -101.73 -120.41 13.74
N ILE A 359 -102.25 -119.33 14.34
CA ILE A 359 -103.49 -119.33 15.13
C ILE A 359 -104.65 -119.87 14.28
N ASP A 360 -104.84 -119.36 13.06
CA ASP A 360 -105.90 -119.79 12.14
C ASP A 360 -105.78 -121.29 11.79
N SER A 361 -104.58 -121.81 11.54
CA SER A 361 -104.38 -123.24 11.27
C SER A 361 -104.63 -124.13 12.49
N VAL A 362 -104.26 -123.67 13.69
CA VAL A 362 -104.50 -124.39 14.95
C VAL A 362 -106.00 -124.39 15.29
N THR A 363 -106.69 -123.26 15.09
CA THR A 363 -108.13 -123.16 15.25
C THR A 363 -108.87 -124.04 14.24
N GLY A 364 -108.44 -124.03 12.97
CA GLY A 364 -108.99 -124.90 11.92
C GLY A 364 -108.90 -126.38 12.28
N HIS A 365 -107.69 -126.87 12.63
CA HIS A 365 -107.50 -128.24 13.10
C HIS A 365 -108.31 -128.58 14.36
N ALA A 366 -108.52 -127.63 15.28
CA ALA A 366 -109.40 -127.86 16.43
C ALA A 366 -110.87 -128.03 16.03
N THR A 367 -111.40 -127.22 15.10
CA THR A 367 -112.76 -127.39 14.57
C THR A 367 -112.94 -128.67 13.75
N ASP A 368 -111.94 -129.07 12.97
CA ASP A 368 -112.00 -130.30 12.16
C ASP A 368 -111.91 -131.55 13.05
N ALA A 369 -111.07 -131.54 14.09
CA ALA A 369 -111.02 -132.60 15.09
C ALA A 369 -112.33 -132.71 15.90
N LEU A 370 -113.00 -131.59 16.19
CA LEU A 370 -114.34 -131.59 16.79
C LEU A 370 -115.39 -132.19 15.84
N ARG A 371 -115.33 -131.87 14.54
CA ARG A 371 -116.24 -132.45 13.53
C ARG A 371 -116.04 -133.95 13.35
N ASP A 372 -114.80 -134.41 13.20
CA ASP A 372 -114.48 -135.85 13.10
C ASP A 372 -114.90 -136.61 14.37
N ALA A 373 -114.76 -136.00 15.56
CA ALA A 373 -115.31 -136.55 16.79
C ALA A 373 -116.85 -136.63 16.76
N GLU A 374 -117.56 -135.57 16.38
CA GLU A 374 -119.02 -135.58 16.24
C GLU A 374 -119.51 -136.61 15.21
N ASP A 375 -118.89 -136.65 14.03
CA ASP A 375 -119.22 -137.57 12.93
C ASP A 375 -119.04 -139.01 13.40
N ARG A 376 -117.96 -139.33 14.14
CA ARG A 376 -117.80 -140.65 14.80
C ARG A 376 -118.90 -140.94 15.82
N THR A 377 -119.37 -139.97 16.61
CA THR A 377 -120.52 -140.22 17.52
C THR A 377 -121.85 -140.41 16.78
N ARG A 378 -122.01 -139.84 15.58
CA ARG A 378 -123.17 -140.10 14.71
C ARG A 378 -123.05 -141.48 14.06
N GLN A 379 -121.86 -141.87 13.60
CA GLN A 379 -121.59 -143.18 13.02
C GLN A 379 -121.72 -144.33 14.03
N LEU A 380 -121.28 -144.15 15.28
CA LEU A 380 -121.48 -145.14 16.36
C LEU A 380 -122.96 -145.33 16.73
N ARG A 381 -123.78 -144.26 16.74
CA ARG A 381 -125.24 -144.40 16.93
C ARG A 381 -125.89 -145.18 15.78
N TRP A 382 -125.49 -144.88 14.54
CA TRP A 382 -125.99 -145.59 13.36
C TRP A 382 -125.62 -147.08 13.38
N GLN A 383 -124.38 -147.41 13.75
CA GLN A 383 -123.93 -148.79 13.98
C GLN A 383 -124.72 -149.49 15.11
N GLN A 384 -125.09 -148.78 16.18
CA GLN A 384 -125.91 -149.35 17.26
C GLN A 384 -127.36 -149.66 16.82
N GLN A 385 -127.94 -148.85 15.92
CA GLN A 385 -129.21 -149.17 15.28
C GLN A 385 -129.08 -150.36 14.33
N GLN A 386 -128.02 -150.42 13.51
CA GLN A 386 -127.77 -151.58 12.65
C GLN A 386 -127.57 -152.88 13.45
N LEU A 387 -126.79 -152.87 14.53
CA LEU A 387 -126.63 -154.02 15.43
C LEU A 387 -127.97 -154.48 16.02
N THR A 388 -128.88 -153.55 16.33
CA THR A 388 -130.22 -153.90 16.83
C THR A 388 -131.06 -154.61 15.76
N SER A 389 -130.99 -154.15 14.50
CA SER A 389 -131.64 -154.80 13.35
C SER A 389 -131.03 -156.18 13.08
N PHE A 390 -129.69 -156.25 13.02
CA PHE A 390 -128.92 -157.46 12.71
C PHE A 390 -129.13 -158.55 13.77
N MET A 391 -129.28 -158.21 15.05
CA MET A 391 -129.59 -159.16 16.13
C MET A 391 -131.02 -159.75 16.05
N SER A 392 -131.91 -159.18 15.22
CA SER A 392 -133.20 -159.80 14.88
C SER A 392 -133.09 -160.74 13.67
N GLU A 393 -132.27 -160.37 12.69
CA GLU A 393 -132.04 -161.12 11.45
C GLU A 393 -131.19 -162.38 11.69
N VAL A 394 -130.13 -162.29 12.51
CA VAL A 394 -129.21 -163.40 12.87
C VAL A 394 -129.85 -164.48 13.76
N ARG A 395 -131.13 -164.34 14.13
CA ARG A 395 -131.90 -165.45 14.74
C ARG A 395 -132.45 -166.44 13.70
N GLU A 396 -132.48 -166.08 12.43
CA GLU A 396 -132.93 -166.91 11.33
C GLU A 396 -131.78 -167.09 10.31
N LEU A 397 -131.55 -168.30 9.80
CA LEU A 397 -130.36 -168.69 9.02
C LEU A 397 -129.00 -168.44 9.72
N ILE A 398 -128.58 -169.30 10.67
CA ILE A 398 -127.88 -170.59 10.43
C ILE A 398 -126.41 -170.45 9.98
N ARG A 399 -125.51 -170.87 10.88
CA ARG A 399 -124.11 -171.34 10.67
C ARG A 399 -123.01 -170.29 10.35
N PRO A 400 -121.71 -170.64 10.54
CA PRO A 400 -120.72 -169.69 11.05
C PRO A 400 -119.43 -169.61 10.20
N ASP A 401 -118.31 -169.30 10.85
CA ASP A 401 -116.91 -169.55 10.42
C ASP A 401 -116.21 -168.55 9.47
N GLY A 402 -115.86 -167.37 10.01
CA GLY A 402 -114.51 -166.77 9.86
C GLY A 402 -114.10 -166.14 8.51
N VAL A 403 -112.83 -165.73 8.29
CA VAL A 403 -111.71 -165.51 9.25
C VAL A 403 -110.62 -164.59 8.65
N LEU A 404 -110.01 -163.73 9.47
CA LEU A 404 -108.68 -163.01 9.37
C LEU A 404 -108.15 -162.36 8.06
N ALA A 405 -107.59 -161.13 8.19
CA ALA A 405 -106.24 -160.66 7.71
C ALA A 405 -106.19 -159.11 7.48
N ALA A 406 -105.07 -158.36 7.44
CA ALA A 406 -103.69 -158.36 8.04
C ALA A 406 -102.97 -156.99 7.68
N PRO A 407 -101.71 -156.62 8.07
CA PRO A 407 -101.39 -155.24 8.59
C PRO A 407 -100.05 -154.53 8.09
N THR A 408 -99.51 -153.54 8.86
CA THR A 408 -98.15 -152.83 8.79
C THR A 408 -97.98 -151.67 7.76
N SER A 409 -97.02 -150.69 7.75
CA SER A 409 -96.05 -149.95 8.66
C SER A 409 -95.40 -148.79 7.81
N GLY A 410 -94.46 -147.86 8.14
CA GLY A 410 -93.57 -147.37 9.23
C GLY A 410 -92.49 -146.39 8.62
N VAL A 411 -91.48 -145.70 9.23
CA VAL A 411 -91.07 -145.26 10.61
C VAL A 411 -89.80 -144.31 10.56
N ALA A 412 -89.69 -143.26 11.41
CA ALA A 412 -88.49 -142.50 11.92
C ALA A 412 -87.62 -141.49 11.06
N ALA A 413 -86.78 -140.68 11.78
CA ALA A 413 -85.60 -139.83 11.38
C ALA A 413 -85.83 -138.47 10.62
N SER A 414 -84.89 -137.49 10.46
CA SER A 414 -83.67 -136.94 11.18
C SER A 414 -82.93 -135.87 10.30
N ALA A 415 -82.01 -134.96 10.69
CA ALA A 415 -81.72 -134.13 11.90
C ALA A 415 -80.50 -133.14 11.67
N SER A 416 -80.47 -131.97 12.35
CA SER A 416 -79.31 -131.12 12.81
C SER A 416 -78.22 -130.55 11.80
N ASP A 417 -77.17 -129.71 12.06
CA ASP A 417 -76.51 -128.98 13.21
C ASP A 417 -75.60 -127.76 12.74
N GLU A 418 -75.22 -126.81 13.65
CA GLU A 418 -74.02 -125.88 13.78
C GLU A 418 -73.55 -124.83 12.68
N ASP A 419 -72.54 -123.94 12.93
CA ASP A 419 -72.55 -122.59 13.61
C ASP A 419 -71.24 -121.70 13.46
N ASP A 420 -71.33 -120.35 13.71
CA ASP A 420 -70.33 -119.29 14.20
C ASP A 420 -69.12 -118.61 13.40
N ASP A 421 -68.78 -117.35 13.82
CA ASP A 421 -67.48 -116.58 13.91
C ASP A 421 -66.70 -115.86 12.73
N ARG A 422 -65.91 -114.79 13.09
CA ARG A 422 -64.72 -114.10 12.41
C ARG A 422 -64.87 -113.33 11.05
N SER A 423 -63.92 -112.53 10.49
CA SER A 423 -62.81 -111.58 10.89
C SER A 423 -62.26 -110.84 9.60
N GLU A 424 -61.15 -110.05 9.41
CA GLU A 424 -59.97 -109.48 10.14
C GLU A 424 -59.20 -108.40 9.24
N LEU A 425 -58.35 -107.51 9.81
CA LEU A 425 -57.21 -106.71 9.20
C LEU A 425 -57.50 -105.66 8.08
N ASP A 426 -56.64 -104.70 7.64
CA ASP A 426 -55.24 -104.22 7.93
C ASP A 426 -55.17 -102.69 7.55
N ALA A 427 -54.71 -101.70 8.33
CA ALA A 427 -53.35 -101.29 8.78
C ALA A 427 -52.40 -100.63 7.73
N LEU A 428 -52.03 -99.35 7.94
CA LEU A 428 -50.68 -98.76 7.78
C LEU A 428 -50.64 -97.25 8.16
N LEU A 429 -49.45 -96.76 8.55
CA LEU A 429 -49.13 -95.40 9.03
C LEU A 429 -47.73 -95.00 8.50
N ASP A 430 -47.45 -93.70 8.34
CA ASP A 430 -46.29 -93.04 8.97
C ASP A 430 -46.36 -91.49 8.90
N GLU A 431 -45.54 -90.78 9.69
CA GLU A 431 -45.49 -89.30 9.77
C GLU A 431 -44.08 -88.69 9.39
N PRO A 432 -43.50 -87.65 10.04
CA PRO A 432 -43.47 -86.30 9.45
C PRO A 432 -42.05 -85.63 9.44
N GLU A 433 -42.01 -84.30 9.69
CA GLU A 433 -40.83 -83.42 9.91
C GLU A 433 -40.03 -82.97 8.67
N LEU A 434 -39.33 -81.82 8.67
CA LEU A 434 -39.57 -80.45 9.19
C LEU A 434 -38.52 -79.52 8.52
N ASP A 435 -38.72 -78.20 8.54
CA ASP A 435 -37.74 -77.19 9.01
C ASP A 435 -37.99 -75.76 8.47
N ALA A 436 -37.56 -74.79 9.27
CA ALA A 436 -37.35 -73.38 8.92
C ALA A 436 -35.83 -73.17 8.68
N GLU A 437 -35.19 -72.00 8.66
CA GLU A 437 -35.57 -70.58 8.76
C GLU A 437 -34.45 -69.78 8.05
N ASP A 438 -34.67 -68.50 7.71
CA ASP A 438 -33.76 -67.38 7.96
C ASP A 438 -33.99 -66.18 7.02
N ALA A 439 -33.74 -65.00 7.56
CA ALA A 439 -33.65 -63.74 6.82
C ALA A 439 -32.59 -62.84 7.48
N GLN A 440 -31.78 -62.14 6.69
CA GLN A 440 -30.97 -61.04 7.21
C GLN A 440 -30.80 -59.91 6.20
N TYR A 441 -30.32 -58.79 6.70
CA TYR A 441 -30.60 -57.42 6.26
C TYR A 441 -29.30 -56.60 6.39
N ASP A 442 -29.12 -55.59 5.53
CA ASP A 442 -28.11 -54.53 5.64
C ASP A 442 -26.63 -55.02 5.58
N ASP A 443 -25.61 -54.16 5.43
CA ASP A 443 -25.58 -52.69 5.43
C ASP A 443 -24.41 -52.15 4.55
N ASP A 444 -24.23 -50.83 4.63
CA ASP A 444 -22.97 -50.07 4.66
C ASP A 444 -22.58 -49.24 3.41
N ASP A 445 -22.13 -48.02 3.70
CA ASP A 445 -21.86 -46.89 2.79
C ASP A 445 -20.74 -46.02 3.42
N SER A 446 -20.22 -45.03 2.70
CA SER A 446 -19.16 -44.08 3.10
C SER A 446 -17.70 -44.55 2.95
N ASP A 447 -16.89 -43.73 2.27
CA ASP A 447 -15.73 -43.08 2.90
C ASP A 447 -15.48 -41.71 2.23
N ASP A 448 -15.03 -40.70 2.98
CA ASP A 448 -14.90 -39.31 2.53
C ASP A 448 -13.44 -38.82 2.54
N GLY A 449 -12.94 -38.43 1.37
CA GLY A 449 -11.53 -38.12 1.12
C GLY A 449 -11.23 -36.63 1.04
N SER A 450 -11.09 -35.95 2.18
CA SER A 450 -10.74 -34.52 2.26
C SER A 450 -9.27 -34.27 2.66
N ASP A 451 -8.37 -34.24 1.67
CA ASP A 451 -7.00 -33.68 1.79
C ASP A 451 -7.00 -32.20 1.36
N SER A 452 -6.28 -31.34 2.08
CA SER A 452 -6.14 -29.90 1.76
C SER A 452 -4.92 -29.28 2.46
N ARG A 453 -4.27 -28.34 1.75
CA ARG A 453 -3.05 -27.62 2.16
C ARG A 453 -3.27 -26.11 2.19
#